data_AF-A0A7X7JUG1-F1
#
_entry.id   AF-A0A7X7JUG1-F1
#
_cell.length_a   1.000
_cell.length_b   1.000
_cell.length_c   1.000
_cell.angle_alpha   90.00
_cell.angle_beta   90.00
_cell.angle_gamma   90.00
#
_symmetry.space_group_name_H-M   'P 1'
#
loop_
_entity.id
_entity.type
_entity.pdbx_description
1 polymer ?
#
loop_
_entity_poly.entity_id
_entity_poly.type
_entity_poly.pdbx_seq_one_letter_code
_entity_poly.pdbx_strand_id
1 'polypeptide(L)'
;LRALRRAGWDSVGIDLSASMLAQVRANEPIVPVVRADLRRLPWKPCFNLTTCLFDSLNFVLDLGEMRRAVAELAATLDEGGLLYCDIVTERMVLDHFADQEWVERNAGFSTRWSSRYSRADRISETDVRINSGPVYTFRERMYTREDVEEAFAAAGLTLLGAYDAETWRAARPRSIRIDFVAVKGESAGPSARAFEKAAARIRRMMV
;
A
#
# COMPACT_ATOMS: atom_id res chain seq x y z
N LEU A 1 12.30 -0.94 2.10
CA LEU A 1 13.49 -0.06 2.30
C LEU A 1 14.82 -0.72 1.98
N ARG A 2 15.22 -1.81 2.65
CA ARG A 2 16.51 -2.48 2.41
C ARG A 2 16.76 -2.83 0.94
N ALA A 3 15.77 -3.39 0.26
CA ALA A 3 15.84 -3.73 -1.15
C ALA A 3 16.07 -2.49 -2.05
N LEU A 4 15.36 -1.38 -1.80
CA LEU A 4 15.52 -0.13 -2.54
C LEU A 4 16.92 0.45 -2.37
N ARG A 5 17.43 0.50 -1.13
CA ARG A 5 18.79 1.00 -0.87
C ARG A 5 19.88 0.12 -1.49
N ARG A 6 19.71 -1.21 -1.50
CA ARG A 6 20.62 -2.12 -2.23
C ARG A 6 20.59 -1.90 -3.74
N ALA A 7 19.45 -1.48 -4.27
CA ALA A 7 19.32 -1.07 -5.67
C ALA A 7 19.85 0.35 -5.95
N GLY A 8 20.45 1.02 -4.96
CA GLY A 8 21.08 2.33 -5.11
C GLY A 8 20.17 3.53 -4.83
N TRP A 9 18.94 3.32 -4.36
CA TRP A 9 18.02 4.40 -4.03
C TRP A 9 18.33 4.99 -2.66
N ASP A 10 18.38 6.32 -2.57
CA ASP A 10 18.40 6.99 -1.27
C ASP A 10 16.97 7.08 -0.72
N SER A 11 16.59 6.09 0.08
CA SER A 11 15.22 5.93 0.58
C SER A 11 15.10 6.22 2.06
N VAL A 12 13.99 6.88 2.44
CA VAL A 12 13.50 7.08 3.81
C VAL A 12 12.19 6.31 4.01
N GLY A 13 12.01 5.74 5.20
CA GLY A 13 10.80 5.04 5.61
C GLY A 13 9.91 5.85 6.54
N ILE A 14 8.61 5.57 6.50
CA ILE A 14 7.62 6.21 7.36
C ILE A 14 6.76 5.12 8.00
N ASP A 15 6.34 5.33 9.24
CA ASP A 15 5.29 4.53 9.88
C ASP A 15 4.67 5.31 11.04
N LEU A 16 3.41 5.05 11.37
CA LEU A 16 2.77 5.63 12.56
C LEU A 16 3.22 4.91 13.84
N SER A 17 3.56 3.63 13.71
CA SER A 17 3.93 2.70 14.78
C SER A 17 5.35 2.90 15.27
N ALA A 18 5.49 3.46 16.47
CA ALA A 18 6.79 3.60 17.12
C ALA A 18 7.50 2.26 17.34
N SER A 19 6.76 1.17 17.59
CA SER A 19 7.34 -0.16 17.81
C SER A 19 7.90 -0.76 16.51
N MET A 20 7.23 -0.59 15.37
CA MET A 20 7.76 -1.03 14.07
C MET A 20 9.02 -0.24 13.69
N LEU A 21 9.02 1.07 13.92
CA LEU A 21 10.20 1.91 13.69
C LEU A 21 11.38 1.52 14.59
N ALA A 22 11.13 1.14 15.84
CA ALA A 22 12.17 0.64 16.73
C ALA A 22 12.81 -0.65 16.20
N GLN A 23 12.02 -1.56 15.62
CA GLN A 23 12.53 -2.77 14.97
C GLN A 23 13.44 -2.45 13.78
N VAL A 24 13.07 -1.47 12.94
CA VAL A 24 13.93 -1.05 11.83
C VAL A 24 15.25 -0.47 12.36
N ARG A 25 15.21 0.39 13.37
CA ARG A 25 16.43 0.99 13.96
C ARG A 25 17.35 -0.05 14.59
N ALA A 26 16.80 -1.10 15.19
CA ALA A 26 17.59 -2.17 15.80
C ALA A 26 18.28 -3.06 14.76
N ASN A 27 17.59 -3.38 13.66
CA ASN A 27 18.08 -4.34 12.66
C ASN A 27 18.82 -3.68 11.48
N GLU A 28 18.51 -2.42 11.18
CA GLU A 28 19.02 -1.66 10.03
C GLU A 28 19.29 -0.19 10.44
N PRO A 29 20.23 0.08 11.37
CA PRO A 29 20.41 1.39 12.00
C PRO A 29 20.75 2.53 11.01
N ILE A 30 21.26 2.18 9.83
CA ILE A 30 21.61 3.13 8.76
C ILE A 30 20.42 3.55 7.90
N VAL A 31 19.26 2.89 8.02
CA VAL A 31 18.07 3.21 7.21
C VAL A 31 17.34 4.37 7.88
N PRO A 32 17.20 5.53 7.21
CA PRO A 32 16.48 6.65 7.79
C PRO A 32 14.99 6.30 7.86
N VAL A 33 14.41 6.44 9.05
CA VAL A 33 12.98 6.26 9.28
C VAL A 33 12.39 7.37 10.14
N VAL A 34 11.16 7.77 9.84
CA VAL A 34 10.44 8.87 10.48
C VAL A 34 9.08 8.39 10.97
N ARG A 35 8.68 8.82 12.17
CA ARG A 35 7.32 8.58 12.65
C ARG A 35 6.39 9.64 12.09
N ALA A 36 5.43 9.25 11.28
CA ALA A 36 4.48 10.16 10.65
C ALA A 36 3.14 9.46 10.41
N ASP A 37 2.09 10.26 10.33
CA ASP A 37 0.78 9.81 9.86
C ASP A 37 0.74 9.93 8.34
N LEU A 38 0.28 8.90 7.64
CA LEU A 38 0.14 8.89 6.18
C LEU A 38 -0.71 10.06 5.66
N ARG A 39 -1.62 10.57 6.50
CA ARG A 39 -2.54 11.68 6.19
C ARG A 39 -1.96 13.06 6.51
N ARG A 40 -0.72 13.11 6.99
CA ARG A 40 -0.01 14.35 7.33
C ARG A 40 1.49 14.13 7.29
N LEU A 41 2.02 14.11 6.08
CA LEU A 41 3.43 13.83 5.80
C LEU A 41 4.28 15.09 6.04
N PRO A 42 5.47 14.97 6.67
CA PRO A 42 6.34 16.11 6.97
C PRO A 42 7.16 16.61 5.77
N TRP A 43 6.89 16.12 4.56
CA TRP A 43 7.68 16.43 3.37
C TRP A 43 6.97 17.40 2.44
N LYS A 44 7.76 18.27 1.84
CA LYS A 44 7.42 19.00 0.61
C LYS A 44 7.88 18.16 -0.60
N PRO A 45 7.62 18.59 -1.85
CA PRO A 45 8.19 17.92 -3.02
C PRO A 45 9.70 17.69 -2.87
N CYS A 46 10.10 16.43 -2.80
CA CYS A 46 11.51 16.03 -2.72
C CYS A 46 11.78 14.58 -3.18
N PHE A 47 10.76 13.85 -3.63
CA PHE A 47 10.91 12.47 -4.07
C PHE A 47 10.56 12.30 -5.55
N ASN A 48 11.36 11.50 -6.25
CA ASN A 48 11.04 11.05 -7.60
C ASN A 48 10.20 9.77 -7.62
N LEU A 49 10.14 9.05 -6.49
CA LEU A 49 9.33 7.85 -6.29
C LEU A 49 8.84 7.79 -4.85
N THR A 50 7.53 7.62 -4.68
CA THR A 50 6.88 7.39 -3.39
C THR A 50 6.14 6.06 -3.47
N THR A 51 6.26 5.23 -2.43
CA THR A 51 5.59 3.92 -2.38
C THR A 51 4.71 3.79 -1.14
N CYS A 52 3.49 3.31 -1.29
CA CYS A 52 2.57 2.99 -0.19
C CYS A 52 2.08 1.55 -0.36
N LEU A 53 2.82 0.61 0.22
CA LEU A 53 2.72 -0.81 -0.13
C LEU A 53 2.13 -1.64 1.01
N PHE A 54 1.71 -2.85 0.66
CA PHE A 54 1.07 -3.80 1.59
C PHE A 54 -0.15 -3.17 2.22
N ASP A 55 -1.14 -2.85 1.37
CA ASP A 55 -2.50 -2.48 1.80
C ASP A 55 -2.55 -1.33 2.83
N SER A 56 -1.48 -0.54 2.91
CA SER A 56 -1.34 0.54 3.90
C SER A 56 -2.46 1.58 3.77
N LEU A 57 -2.99 1.80 2.56
CA LEU A 57 -4.15 2.67 2.34
C LEU A 57 -5.44 2.11 2.92
N ASN A 58 -5.60 0.78 2.97
CA ASN A 58 -6.79 0.13 3.52
C ASN A 58 -6.94 0.38 5.04
N PHE A 59 -5.85 0.67 5.76
CA PHE A 59 -5.89 1.05 7.19
C PHE A 59 -6.49 2.45 7.45
N VAL A 60 -6.64 3.28 6.40
CA VAL A 60 -7.41 4.51 6.50
C VAL A 60 -8.88 4.13 6.32
N LEU A 61 -9.72 4.34 7.34
CA LEU A 61 -11.10 3.80 7.36
C LEU A 61 -12.15 4.72 6.75
N ASP A 62 -11.79 5.99 6.52
CA ASP A 62 -12.66 6.99 5.93
C ASP A 62 -12.21 7.33 4.51
N LEU A 63 -13.17 7.47 3.59
CA LEU A 63 -12.87 7.75 2.18
C LEU A 63 -12.25 9.14 1.99
N GLY A 64 -12.70 10.15 2.74
CA GLY A 64 -12.14 11.49 2.70
C GLY A 64 -10.71 11.52 3.23
N GLU A 65 -10.44 10.80 4.32
CA GLU A 65 -9.09 10.67 4.88
C GLU A 65 -8.16 9.86 3.96
N MET A 66 -8.66 8.86 3.22
CA MET A 66 -7.87 8.15 2.21
C MET A 66 -7.52 9.06 1.03
N ARG A 67 -8.48 9.85 0.54
CA ARG A 67 -8.21 10.89 -0.46
C ARG A 67 -7.16 11.89 0.04
N ARG A 68 -7.20 12.26 1.32
CA ARG A 68 -6.18 13.10 1.95
C ARG A 68 -4.82 12.41 2.01
N ALA A 69 -4.75 11.13 2.39
CA ALA A 69 -3.51 10.35 2.36
C ALA A 69 -2.89 10.31 0.95
N VAL A 70 -3.70 10.09 -0.08
CA VAL A 70 -3.26 10.14 -1.49
C VAL A 70 -2.74 11.53 -1.85
N ALA A 71 -3.43 12.60 -1.44
CA ALA A 71 -2.98 13.97 -1.68
C ALA A 71 -1.64 14.28 -1.00
N GLU A 72 -1.44 13.80 0.23
CA GLU A 72 -0.17 13.95 0.95
C GLU A 72 0.96 13.18 0.23
N LEU A 73 0.70 11.95 -0.21
CA LEU A 73 1.65 11.17 -1.02
C LEU A 73 2.04 11.92 -2.30
N ALA A 74 1.05 12.47 -3.02
CA ALA A 74 1.28 13.29 -4.21
C ALA A 74 2.06 14.58 -3.91
N ALA A 75 1.82 15.21 -2.76
CA ALA A 75 2.52 16.42 -2.35
C ALA A 75 4.01 16.18 -2.08
N THR A 76 4.41 14.96 -1.72
CA THR A 76 5.82 14.60 -1.53
C THR A 76 6.61 14.44 -2.83
N LEU A 77 5.92 14.24 -3.96
CA LEU A 77 6.54 14.00 -5.26
C LEU A 77 6.95 15.30 -5.95
N ASP A 78 8.10 15.28 -6.62
CA ASP A 78 8.44 16.25 -7.65
C ASP A 78 7.52 16.10 -8.87
N GLU A 79 7.40 17.14 -9.70
CA GLU A 79 6.72 17.03 -11.00
C GLU A 79 7.36 15.91 -11.84
N GLY A 80 6.52 15.04 -12.42
CA GLY A 80 6.98 13.83 -13.10
C GLY A 80 7.44 12.69 -12.19
N GLY A 81 7.36 12.83 -10.86
CA GLY A 81 7.61 11.77 -9.89
C GLY A 81 6.53 10.69 -9.92
N LEU A 82 6.87 9.45 -9.52
CA LEU A 82 5.96 8.30 -9.56
C LEU A 82 5.39 7.98 -8.17
N LEU A 83 4.09 7.69 -8.11
CA LEU A 83 3.47 7.02 -6.98
C LEU A 83 3.25 5.55 -7.34
N TYR A 84 3.69 4.63 -6.47
CA TYR A 84 3.33 3.22 -6.53
C TYR A 84 2.64 2.81 -5.22
N CYS A 85 1.36 2.44 -5.27
CA CYS A 85 0.65 1.94 -4.11
C CYS A 85 -0.24 0.75 -4.45
N ASP A 86 -0.68 0.02 -3.42
CA ASP A 86 -1.63 -1.09 -3.59
C ASP A 86 -2.77 -1.04 -2.60
N ILE A 87 -3.87 -1.69 -2.97
CA ILE A 87 -4.98 -1.99 -2.08
C ILE A 87 -5.36 -3.47 -2.18
N VAL A 88 -5.84 -4.03 -1.08
CA VAL A 88 -6.70 -5.22 -1.15
C VAL A 88 -8.14 -4.80 -1.47
N THR A 89 -8.81 -5.61 -2.29
CA THR A 89 -10.20 -5.36 -2.70
C THR A 89 -11.17 -6.11 -1.80
N GLU A 90 -12.46 -5.76 -1.86
CA GLU A 90 -13.50 -6.51 -1.14
C GLU A 90 -13.48 -8.00 -1.48
N ARG A 91 -13.06 -8.35 -2.71
CA ARG A 91 -12.93 -9.74 -3.14
C ARG A 91 -11.96 -10.54 -2.28
N MET A 92 -10.83 -9.93 -1.87
CA MET A 92 -9.86 -10.55 -0.97
C MET A 92 -10.53 -11.02 0.32
N VAL A 93 -11.31 -10.13 0.93
CA VAL A 93 -12.02 -10.42 2.18
C VAL A 93 -13.08 -11.49 1.94
N LEU A 94 -13.89 -11.36 0.90
CA LEU A 94 -14.97 -12.32 0.63
C LEU A 94 -14.47 -13.73 0.29
N ASP A 95 -13.36 -13.85 -0.43
CA ASP A 95 -12.83 -15.16 -0.85
C ASP A 95 -12.02 -15.85 0.27
N HIS A 96 -11.38 -15.09 1.17
CA HIS A 96 -10.37 -15.64 2.09
C HIS A 96 -10.58 -15.35 3.58
N PHE A 97 -11.31 -14.31 3.96
CA PHE A 97 -11.29 -13.81 5.35
C PHE A 97 -12.67 -13.61 5.98
N ALA A 98 -13.72 -13.37 5.20
CA ALA A 98 -15.03 -13.02 5.72
C ALA A 98 -15.59 -14.15 6.60
N ASP A 99 -15.82 -13.83 7.88
CA ASP A 99 -16.41 -14.71 8.88
C ASP A 99 -15.65 -16.04 9.07
N GLN A 100 -14.32 -15.98 8.92
CA GLN A 100 -13.42 -17.11 9.11
C GLN A 100 -12.59 -16.98 10.38
N GLU A 101 -12.31 -18.12 11.01
CA GLU A 101 -11.29 -18.27 12.04
C GLU A 101 -10.27 -19.31 11.60
N TRP A 102 -8.99 -18.99 11.75
CA TRP A 102 -7.93 -19.93 11.45
C TRP A 102 -6.76 -19.81 12.42
N VAL A 103 -5.94 -20.85 12.44
CA VAL A 103 -4.73 -20.90 13.26
C VAL A 103 -3.54 -21.23 12.38
N GLU A 104 -2.58 -20.33 12.35
CA GLU A 104 -1.28 -20.53 11.71
C GLU A 104 -0.29 -21.02 12.75
N ARG A 105 0.46 -22.06 12.40
CA ARG A 105 1.55 -22.58 13.23
C ARG A 105 2.86 -22.22 12.55
N ASN A 106 3.54 -21.23 13.11
CA ASN A 106 4.85 -20.77 12.67
C ASN A 106 5.94 -21.42 13.53
N ALA A 107 7.19 -21.35 13.07
CA ALA A 107 8.32 -21.84 13.85
C ALA A 107 8.47 -21.02 15.15
N GLY A 108 8.05 -21.60 16.28
CA GLY A 108 8.19 -21.00 17.62
C GLY A 108 6.97 -20.23 18.14
N PHE A 109 5.89 -20.09 17.36
CA PHE A 109 4.65 -19.47 17.83
C PHE A 109 3.43 -19.91 17.01
N SER A 110 2.23 -19.78 17.58
CA SER A 110 0.98 -19.89 16.86
C SER A 110 0.28 -18.54 16.78
N THR A 111 -0.41 -18.29 15.68
CA THR A 111 -1.25 -17.10 15.52
C THR A 111 -2.67 -17.55 15.27
N ARG A 112 -3.61 -17.12 16.11
CA ARG A 112 -5.04 -17.29 15.88
C ARG A 112 -5.59 -16.01 15.29
N TRP A 113 -6.37 -16.17 14.24
CA TRP A 113 -7.03 -15.11 13.51
C TRP A 113 -8.53 -15.33 13.54
N SER A 114 -9.30 -14.25 13.67
CA SER A 114 -10.76 -14.24 13.56
C SER A 114 -11.15 -12.97 12.83
N SER A 115 -11.83 -13.09 11.69
CA SER A 115 -12.18 -11.94 10.86
C SER A 115 -13.70 -11.82 10.73
N ARG A 116 -14.18 -10.58 10.80
CA ARG A 116 -15.57 -10.20 10.53
C ARG A 116 -15.62 -9.11 9.47
N TYR A 117 -16.66 -9.14 8.64
CA TYR A 117 -16.80 -8.18 7.54
C TYR A 117 -18.15 -7.47 7.54
N SER A 118 -18.14 -6.14 7.60
CA SER A 118 -19.32 -5.30 7.40
C SER A 118 -19.41 -4.88 5.93
N ARG A 119 -20.39 -5.44 5.20
CA ARG A 119 -20.71 -5.00 3.83
C ARG A 119 -21.24 -3.57 3.76
N ALA A 120 -21.93 -3.11 4.80
CA ALA A 120 -22.50 -1.76 4.84
C ALA A 120 -21.38 -0.70 4.84
N ASP A 121 -20.34 -0.93 5.63
CA ASP A 121 -19.22 0.01 5.79
C ASP A 121 -18.05 -0.31 4.86
N ARG A 122 -18.06 -1.50 4.25
CA ARG A 122 -16.92 -2.12 3.55
C ARG A 122 -15.69 -2.25 4.44
N ILE A 123 -15.88 -2.60 5.73
CA ILE A 123 -14.78 -2.71 6.70
C ILE A 123 -14.62 -4.16 7.14
N SER A 124 -13.40 -4.68 7.03
CA SER A 124 -12.96 -5.91 7.68
C SER A 124 -12.36 -5.58 9.04
N GLU A 125 -12.76 -6.33 10.06
CA GLU A 125 -12.18 -6.31 11.40
C GLU A 125 -11.53 -7.68 11.65
N THR A 126 -10.22 -7.71 11.88
CA THR A 126 -9.46 -8.94 12.09
C THR A 126 -8.80 -8.93 13.46
N ASP A 127 -9.22 -9.85 14.32
CA ASP A 127 -8.64 -10.12 15.62
C ASP A 127 -7.49 -11.11 15.50
N VAL A 128 -6.33 -10.71 16.01
CA VAL A 128 -5.09 -11.50 15.95
C VAL A 128 -4.56 -11.72 17.34
N ARG A 129 -4.31 -12.99 17.66
CA ARG A 129 -3.73 -13.39 18.93
C ARG A 129 -2.53 -14.30 18.70
N ILE A 130 -1.37 -13.87 19.18
CA ILE A 130 -0.14 -14.67 19.15
C ILE A 130 -0.04 -15.48 20.44
N ASN A 131 0.09 -16.80 20.33
CA ASN A 131 0.13 -17.75 21.44
C ASN A 131 -1.07 -17.52 22.41
N SER A 132 -0.78 -17.33 23.69
CA SER A 132 -1.72 -16.95 24.76
C SER A 132 -1.66 -15.46 25.10
N GLY A 133 -1.09 -14.64 24.20
CA GLY A 133 -0.98 -13.19 24.38
C GLY A 133 -2.31 -12.43 24.25
N PRO A 134 -2.26 -11.09 24.29
CA PRO A 134 -3.42 -10.25 24.06
C PRO A 134 -3.94 -10.38 22.62
N VAL A 135 -5.21 -10.04 22.44
CA VAL A 135 -5.84 -9.90 21.12
C VAL A 135 -5.57 -8.48 20.62
N TYR A 136 -5.11 -8.37 19.37
CA TYR A 136 -4.97 -7.11 18.65
C TYR A 136 -5.96 -7.08 17.49
N THR A 137 -6.72 -6.00 17.39
CA THR A 137 -7.74 -5.84 16.35
C THR A 137 -7.23 -4.90 15.27
N PHE A 138 -7.20 -5.39 14.03
CA PHE A 138 -6.92 -4.60 12.84
C PHE A 138 -8.21 -4.29 12.12
N ARG A 139 -8.29 -3.10 11.53
CA ARG A 139 -9.42 -2.70 10.71
C ARG A 139 -8.92 -2.17 9.38
N GLU A 140 -9.58 -2.61 8.33
CA GLU A 140 -9.25 -2.24 6.97
C GLU A 140 -10.52 -1.96 6.18
N ARG A 141 -10.53 -0.88 5.41
CA ARG A 141 -11.60 -0.55 4.49
C ARG A 141 -11.30 -1.07 3.10
N MET A 142 -12.27 -1.73 2.50
CA MET A 142 -12.21 -2.28 1.14
C MET A 142 -12.60 -1.20 0.13
N TYR A 143 -11.60 -0.47 -0.35
CA TYR A 143 -11.75 0.52 -1.41
C TYR A 143 -11.94 -0.15 -2.77
N THR A 144 -12.69 0.51 -3.66
CA THR A 144 -12.76 0.09 -5.06
C THR A 144 -11.60 0.67 -5.86
N ARG A 145 -11.46 0.20 -7.10
CA ARG A 145 -10.51 0.78 -8.04
C ARG A 145 -10.83 2.25 -8.31
N GLU A 146 -12.12 2.55 -8.50
CA GLU A 146 -12.64 3.88 -8.79
C GLU A 146 -12.37 4.85 -7.63
N ASP A 147 -12.53 4.40 -6.37
CA ASP A 147 -12.21 5.20 -5.18
C ASP A 147 -10.76 5.74 -5.24
N VAL A 148 -9.80 4.91 -5.67
CA VAL A 148 -8.38 5.28 -5.79
C VAL A 148 -8.10 6.13 -7.03
N GLU A 149 -8.69 5.79 -8.18
CA GLU A 149 -8.52 6.56 -9.42
C GLU A 149 -9.05 7.99 -9.28
N GLU A 150 -10.19 8.18 -8.62
CA GLU A 150 -10.73 9.50 -8.29
C GLU A 150 -9.80 10.27 -7.33
N ALA A 151 -9.23 9.59 -6.33
CA ALA A 151 -8.30 10.20 -5.39
C ALA A 151 -7.03 10.69 -6.11
N PHE A 152 -6.50 9.91 -7.06
CA PHE A 152 -5.37 10.30 -7.90
C PHE A 152 -5.68 11.54 -8.73
N ALA A 153 -6.81 11.53 -9.45
CA ALA A 153 -7.20 12.66 -10.29
C ALA A 153 -7.35 13.95 -9.46
N ALA A 154 -7.97 13.87 -8.29
CA ALA A 154 -8.12 15.01 -7.38
C ALA A 154 -6.77 15.51 -6.81
N ALA A 155 -5.78 14.64 -6.70
CA ALA A 155 -4.43 14.96 -6.19
C ALA A 155 -3.43 15.43 -7.28
N GLY A 156 -3.87 15.57 -8.54
CA GLY A 156 -2.99 15.94 -9.65
C GLY A 156 -2.06 14.80 -10.11
N LEU A 157 -2.46 13.55 -9.83
CA LEU A 157 -1.78 12.36 -10.31
C LEU A 157 -2.50 11.81 -11.55
N THR A 158 -1.73 11.53 -12.60
CA THR A 158 -2.23 10.81 -13.77
C THR A 158 -1.92 9.33 -13.65
N LEU A 159 -2.95 8.49 -13.70
CA LEU A 159 -2.80 7.03 -13.65
C LEU A 159 -2.03 6.53 -14.89
N LEU A 160 -0.96 5.77 -14.66
CA LEU A 160 -0.22 5.06 -15.71
C LEU A 160 -0.69 3.62 -15.87
N GLY A 161 -1.15 2.99 -14.79
CA GLY A 161 -1.77 1.67 -14.86
C GLY A 161 -2.26 1.13 -13.52
N ALA A 162 -3.26 0.24 -13.60
CA ALA A 162 -3.77 -0.56 -12.49
C ALA A 162 -3.63 -2.04 -12.86
N TYR A 163 -2.95 -2.80 -12.01
CA TYR A 163 -2.51 -4.16 -12.28
C TYR A 163 -2.99 -5.11 -11.19
N ASP A 164 -3.32 -6.32 -11.59
CA ASP A 164 -3.52 -7.44 -10.67
C ASP A 164 -2.17 -7.80 -10.02
N ALA A 165 -2.12 -7.84 -8.69
CA ALA A 165 -0.84 -7.92 -7.97
C ALA A 165 -0.09 -9.25 -8.14
N GLU A 166 -0.82 -10.33 -8.43
CA GLU A 166 -0.23 -11.65 -8.62
C GLU A 166 0.32 -11.79 -10.05
N THR A 167 -0.46 -11.37 -11.05
CA THR A 167 -0.13 -11.61 -12.46
C THR A 167 0.55 -10.42 -13.15
N TRP A 168 0.48 -9.23 -12.56
CA TRP A 168 0.87 -7.94 -13.13
C TRP A 168 0.27 -7.66 -14.53
N ARG A 169 -0.87 -8.28 -14.82
CA ARG A 169 -1.74 -7.96 -15.96
C ARG A 169 -2.72 -6.87 -15.54
N ALA A 170 -3.43 -6.27 -16.50
CA ALA A 170 -4.45 -5.27 -16.17
C ALA A 170 -5.45 -5.82 -15.14
N ALA A 171 -5.69 -5.04 -14.08
CA ALA A 171 -6.59 -5.42 -13.01
C ALA A 171 -8.00 -5.71 -13.54
N ARG A 172 -8.65 -6.71 -12.95
CA ARG A 172 -9.98 -7.18 -13.34
C ARG A 172 -10.93 -7.11 -12.14
N PRO A 173 -12.26 -7.22 -12.36
CA PRO A 173 -13.22 -7.27 -11.25
C PRO A 173 -12.98 -8.41 -10.24
N ARG A 174 -12.20 -9.42 -10.60
CA ARG A 174 -11.85 -10.57 -9.72
C ARG A 174 -10.48 -10.42 -9.05
N SER A 175 -9.75 -9.35 -9.31
CA SER A 175 -8.45 -9.10 -8.68
C SER A 175 -8.65 -8.86 -7.18
N ILE A 176 -7.96 -9.66 -6.36
CA ILE A 176 -8.01 -9.57 -4.89
C ILE A 176 -7.09 -8.48 -4.35
N ARG A 177 -6.03 -8.14 -5.08
CA ARG A 177 -5.14 -7.01 -4.80
C ARG A 177 -4.83 -6.29 -6.09
N ILE A 178 -4.84 -4.96 -6.03
CA ILE A 178 -4.58 -4.10 -7.18
C ILE A 178 -3.40 -3.20 -6.86
N ASP A 179 -2.39 -3.26 -7.72
CA ASP A 179 -1.25 -2.36 -7.75
C ASP A 179 -1.51 -1.20 -8.70
N PHE A 180 -1.24 0.01 -8.24
CA PHE A 180 -1.45 1.24 -8.98
C PHE A 180 -0.15 1.98 -9.17
N VAL A 181 0.12 2.39 -10.41
CA VAL A 181 1.23 3.29 -10.71
C VAL A 181 0.67 4.57 -11.33
N ALA A 182 1.04 5.71 -10.76
CA ALA A 182 0.65 7.02 -11.24
C ALA A 182 1.86 7.97 -11.30
N VAL A 183 1.75 9.03 -12.10
CA VAL A 183 2.75 10.08 -12.21
C VAL A 183 2.17 11.41 -11.76
N LYS A 184 2.97 12.25 -11.10
CA LYS A 184 2.58 13.63 -10.81
C LYS A 184 2.65 14.49 -12.06
N GLY A 185 1.55 15.15 -12.39
CA GLY A 185 1.40 15.89 -13.63
C GLY A 185 1.08 14.99 -14.83
N GLU A 186 1.65 15.30 -15.99
CA GLU A 186 1.25 14.71 -17.27
C GLU A 186 1.84 13.31 -17.55
N SER A 187 1.05 12.46 -18.23
CA SER A 187 1.45 11.11 -18.66
C SER A 187 2.42 11.06 -19.84
N ALA A 188 2.72 12.19 -20.49
CA ALA A 188 3.66 12.26 -21.60
C ALA A 188 5.11 12.56 -21.18
N GLY A 189 5.42 12.49 -19.87
CA GLY A 189 6.75 12.80 -19.33
C GLY A 189 7.81 11.68 -19.52
N PRO A 190 9.10 11.98 -19.26
CA PRO A 190 10.18 10.99 -19.30
C PRO A 190 9.95 9.80 -18.36
N SER A 191 9.44 10.05 -17.14
CA SER A 191 9.14 9.00 -16.16
C SER A 191 8.05 8.04 -16.62
N ALA A 192 6.99 8.56 -17.24
CA ALA A 192 5.92 7.74 -17.80
C ALA A 192 6.43 6.84 -18.94
N ARG A 193 7.21 7.39 -19.87
CA ARG A 193 7.87 6.60 -20.93
C ARG A 193 8.84 5.56 -20.37
N ALA A 194 9.59 5.90 -19.33
CA ALA A 194 10.48 4.95 -18.65
C ALA A 194 9.69 3.83 -17.99
N PHE A 195 8.56 4.17 -17.36
CA PHE A 195 7.65 3.20 -16.76
C PHE A 195 7.06 2.25 -17.80
N GLU A 196 6.62 2.71 -18.96
CA GLU A 196 6.09 1.82 -20.01
C GLU A 196 7.10 0.74 -20.42
N LYS A 197 8.39 1.12 -20.59
CA LYS A 197 9.47 0.18 -20.88
C LYS A 197 9.70 -0.79 -19.72
N ALA A 198 9.65 -0.29 -18.47
CA ALA A 198 9.78 -1.12 -17.28
C ALA A 198 8.62 -2.10 -17.14
N ALA A 199 7.37 -1.66 -17.33
CA ALA A 199 6.17 -2.49 -17.27
C ALA A 199 6.18 -3.59 -18.34
N ALA A 200 6.70 -3.32 -19.55
CA ALA A 200 6.90 -4.36 -20.56
C ALA A 200 7.96 -5.40 -20.14
N ARG A 201 9.01 -4.99 -19.42
CA ARG A 201 10.02 -5.92 -18.88
C ARG A 201 9.46 -6.75 -17.73
N ILE A 202 8.76 -6.13 -16.77
CA ILE A 202 8.17 -6.81 -15.61
C ILE A 202 7.22 -7.92 -16.08
N ARG A 203 6.32 -7.60 -17.02
CA ARG A 203 5.38 -8.60 -17.58
C ARG A 203 6.07 -9.80 -18.23
N ARG A 204 7.27 -9.63 -18.80
CA ARG A 204 8.05 -10.75 -19.37
C ARG A 204 8.75 -11.60 -18.32
N MET A 205 8.98 -11.08 -17.12
CA MET A 205 9.61 -11.81 -16.02
C MET A 205 8.61 -12.64 -15.21
N MET A 206 7.31 -12.35 -15.35
CA MET A 206 6.21 -13.00 -14.61
C MET A 206 5.46 -14.05 -15.44
N VAL A 207 5.97 -14.38 -16.64
CA VAL A 207 5.54 -15.48 -17.51
C VAL A 207 6.62 -16.55 -17.47
#